data_AF-A0A973Q6K7-F1
#
_entry.id   AF-A0A973Q6K7-F1
#
_cell.length_a   1.000
_cell.length_b   1.000
_cell.length_c   1.000
_cell.angle_alpha   90.00
_cell.angle_beta   90.00
_cell.angle_gamma   90.00
#
_symmetry.space_group_name_H-M   'P 1'
#
loop_
_entity.id
_entity.type
_entity.pdbx_description
1 polymer ?
#
loop_
_entity_poly.entity_id
_entity_poly.type
_entity_poly.pdbx_seq_one_letter_code
_entity_poly.pdbx_strand_id
1 'polypeptide(L)' 'MNARTCPCGLPKSYDECCGRYHSGAAAAPTAEALMRSRYCAFVRLDEGYLLRTWHPRTRPARLDLDPGMRWTGLE' A
#
# COMPACT_ATOMS: atom_id res chain seq x y z
N MET A 1 -12.45 18.13 9.00
CA MET A 1 -11.92 16.76 9.15
C MET A 1 -12.36 16.00 7.92
N ASN A 2 -11.57 16.05 6.84
CA ASN A 2 -11.95 15.42 5.57
C ASN A 2 -11.92 13.90 5.78
N ALA A 3 -13.02 13.22 5.46
CA ALA A 3 -13.05 11.76 5.42
C ALA A 3 -11.89 11.31 4.52
N ARG A 4 -10.90 10.68 5.14
CA ARG A 4 -9.52 10.56 4.63
C ARG A 4 -9.52 9.77 3.34
N THR A 5 -9.32 10.46 2.22
CA THR A 5 -9.08 9.82 0.92
C THR A 5 -7.89 8.88 1.03
N CYS A 6 -7.88 7.84 0.19
CA CYS A 6 -6.81 6.88 0.18
C CYS A 6 -5.48 7.60 -0.15
N PRO A 7 -4.38 7.34 0.60
CA PRO A 7 -3.09 7.98 0.33
C PRO A 7 -2.57 7.79 -1.09
N CYS A 8 -3.04 6.77 -1.82
CA CYS A 8 -2.66 6.53 -3.21
C CYS A 8 -3.22 7.55 -4.22
N GLY A 9 -3.92 8.60 -3.77
CA GLY A 9 -4.42 9.69 -4.61
C GLY A 9 -5.83 9.48 -5.18
N LEU A 10 -6.41 8.27 -5.05
CA LEU A 10 -7.76 8.02 -5.55
C LEU A 10 -8.85 8.61 -4.64
N PRO A 11 -9.97 9.11 -5.21
CA PRO A 11 -11.06 9.74 -4.47
C PRO A 11 -11.99 8.69 -3.83
N LYS A 12 -11.42 7.77 -3.05
CA LYS A 12 -12.12 6.73 -2.29
C LYS A 12 -11.61 6.71 -0.86
N SER A 13 -12.41 6.20 0.07
CA SER A 13 -11.92 5.90 1.40
C SER A 13 -10.79 4.86 1.35
N TYR A 14 -9.92 4.84 2.34
CA TYR A 14 -8.85 3.84 2.40
C TYR A 14 -9.41 2.41 2.35
N ASP A 15 -10.45 2.10 3.13
CA ASP A 15 -11.01 0.75 3.24
C ASP A 15 -11.60 0.25 1.91
N GLU A 16 -12.29 1.12 1.18
CA GLU A 16 -12.84 0.80 -0.15
C GLU A 16 -11.78 0.82 -1.27
N CYS A 17 -10.57 1.31 -0.98
CA CYS A 17 -9.48 1.47 -1.95
C CYS A 17 -8.35 0.45 -1.69
N CYS A 18 -7.28 0.84 -1.01
CA CYS A 18 -6.12 -0.01 -0.77
C CYS A 18 -6.30 -0.93 0.45
N GLY A 19 -7.15 -0.54 1.40
CA GLY A 19 -7.44 -1.30 2.62
C GLY A 19 -7.99 -2.68 2.35
N ARG A 20 -8.88 -2.84 1.35
CA ARG A 20 -9.39 -4.16 0.92
C ARG A 20 -8.31 -5.12 0.42
N TYR A 21 -7.20 -4.60 -0.12
CA TYR A 21 -6.08 -5.43 -0.56
C TYR A 21 -5.17 -5.81 0.62
N HIS A 22 -4.95 -4.85 1.53
CA HIS A 22 -4.14 -5.07 2.73
C HIS A 22 -4.78 -6.09 3.67
N SER A 23 -6.11 -6.03 3.84
CA SER A 23 -6.87 -7.01 4.63
C SER A 23 -6.95 -8.39 3.99
N GLY A 24 -6.58 -8.52 2.71
CA GLY A 24 -6.74 -9.75 1.95
C GLY A 24 -8.16 -10.02 1.46
N ALA A 25 -9.11 -9.09 1.67
CA ALA A 25 -10.48 -9.22 1.18
C ALA A 25 -10.56 -9.24 -0.36
N ALA A 26 -9.57 -8.67 -1.05
CA ALA A 26 -9.41 -8.76 -2.50
C ALA A 26 -7.93 -8.82 -2.91
N ALA A 27 -7.66 -9.35 -4.11
CA ALA A 27 -6.38 -9.18 -4.79
C ALA A 27 -6.41 -7.90 -5.65
N ALA A 28 -5.25 -7.27 -5.84
CA ALA A 28 -5.13 -6.15 -6.77
C ALA A 28 -5.30 -6.66 -8.22
N PRO A 29 -6.30 -6.17 -8.98
CA PRO A 29 -6.65 -6.74 -10.29
C PRO A 29 -5.73 -6.28 -11.42
N THR A 30 -4.93 -5.23 -11.19
CA THR A 30 -4.02 -4.66 -12.19
C THR A 30 -2.68 -4.32 -11.55
N ALA A 31 -1.63 -4.19 -12.38
CA ALA A 31 -0.33 -3.75 -11.94
C ALA A 31 -0.38 -2.37 -11.27
N GLU A 32 -1.17 -1.44 -11.82
CA GLU A 32 -1.37 -0.11 -11.21
C GLU A 32 -2.05 -0.21 -9.84
N ALA A 33 -3.11 -1.02 -9.71
CA ALA A 33 -3.77 -1.21 -8.41
C ALA A 33 -2.79 -1.81 -7.38
N LEU A 34 -1.91 -2.71 -7.82
CA LEU A 34 -0.87 -3.26 -6.96
C LEU A 34 0.14 -2.19 -6.54
N MET A 35 0.65 -1.40 -7.49
CA MET A 35 1.60 -0.31 -7.21
C MET A 35 1.01 0.72 -6.23
N ARG A 36 -0.22 1.19 -6.47
CA ARG A 36 -0.95 2.11 -5.58
C ARG A 36 -1.16 1.54 -4.18
N SER A 37 -1.51 0.25 -4.09
CA SER A 37 -1.62 -0.42 -2.78
C SER A 37 -0.29 -0.54 -2.05
N ARG A 38 0.80 -0.86 -2.77
CA ARG A 38 2.15 -0.92 -2.18
C ARG A 38 2.62 0.44 -1.68
N TYR A 39 2.30 1.53 -2.40
CA TYR A 39 2.51 2.89 -1.90
C TYR A 39 1.81 3.11 -0.55
N CYS A 40 0.51 2.76 -0.44
CA CYS A 40 -0.21 2.88 0.82
C CYS A 40 0.37 1.99 1.93
N ALA A 41 0.95 0.84 1.59
CA ALA A 41 1.61 -0.02 2.56
C ALA A 41 2.90 0.63 3.10
N PHE A 42 3.68 1.33 2.27
CA PHE A 42 4.79 2.15 2.77
C PHE A 42 4.33 3.28 3.69
N VAL A 43 3.27 4.01 3.32
CA VAL A 43 2.68 5.08 4.16
C VAL A 43 2.26 4.55 5.55
N ARG A 44 1.80 3.30 5.61
CA ARG A 44 1.29 2.66 6.83
C ARG A 44 2.29 1.76 7.55
N LEU A 45 3.52 1.68 7.06
CA LEU A 45 4.57 0.78 7.57
C LEU A 45 4.15 -0.71 7.58
N ASP A 46 3.35 -1.12 6.60
CA ASP A 46 2.85 -2.50 6.47
C ASP A 46 3.86 -3.39 5.73
N GLU A 47 4.93 -3.78 6.44
CA GLU A 47 5.97 -4.69 5.95
C GLU A 47 5.38 -6.01 5.43
N GLY A 48 4.39 -6.56 6.15
CA GLY A 48 3.75 -7.82 5.79
C GLY A 48 3.11 -7.78 4.40
N TYR A 49 2.38 -6.71 4.09
CA TYR A 49 1.80 -6.50 2.77
C TYR A 49 2.86 -6.33 1.67
N LEU A 50 3.92 -5.59 1.96
CA LEU A 50 5.01 -5.37 0.99
C LEU A 50 5.74 -6.66 0.65
N LEU A 51 6.01 -7.51 1.65
CA LEU A 51 6.68 -8.79 1.46
C LEU A 51 5.79 -9.83 0.76
N ARG A 52 4.49 -9.91 1.07
CA ARG A 52 3.59 -10.88 0.40
C ARG A 52 3.32 -10.56 -1.06
N THR A 53 3.41 -9.27 -1.43
CA THR A 53 3.17 -8.82 -2.81
C THR A 53 4.45 -8.64 -3.64
N TRP A 54 5.61 -8.93 -3.07
CA TRP A 54 6.88 -8.90 -3.79
C TRP A 54 7.09 -10.20 -4.55
N HIS A 55 7.62 -10.10 -5.77
CA HIS A 55 7.99 -11.27 -6.54
C HIS A 55 9.04 -12.13 -5.77
N PRO A 56 8.83 -13.45 -5.59
CA PRO A 56 9.69 -14.27 -4.72
C PRO A 56 11.18 -14.25 -5.07
N ARG A 57 11.53 -14.15 -6.36
CA ARG A 57 12.93 -14.13 -6.83
C ARG A 57 13.72 -12.88 -6.41
N THR A 58 13.05 -11.77 -6.11
CA THR A 58 13.71 -10.48 -5.83
C THR A 58 13.30 -9.90 -4.48
N ARG A 59 12.53 -10.66 -3.69
CA ARG A 59 12.02 -10.23 -2.40
C ARG A 59 13.13 -10.27 -1.34
N PRO A 60 13.40 -9.16 -0.61
CA PRO A 60 14.32 -9.19 0.52
C PRO A 60 13.73 -10.00 1.69
N ALA A 61 14.59 -10.52 2.57
CA ALA A 61 14.14 -11.28 3.74
C ALA A 61 13.41 -10.40 4.78
N ARG A 62 13.82 -9.14 4.90
CA ARG A 62 13.20 -8.10 5.74
C ARG A 62 13.21 -6.77 5.01
N LEU A 63 12.27 -5.90 5.37
CA LEU A 63 12.25 -4.48 4.99
C LEU A 63 12.42 -3.64 6.24
N ASP A 64 13.39 -2.73 6.21
CA ASP A 64 13.51 -1.69 7.21
C ASP A 64 12.74 -0.46 6.73
N LEU A 65 11.66 -0.11 7.44
CA LEU A 65 10.79 1.01 7.10
C LEU A 65 11.01 2.11 8.15
N ASP A 66 11.60 3.23 7.72
CA ASP A 66 11.83 4.38 8.59
C ASP A 66 10.49 5.05 8.98
N PRO A 67 10.10 5.04 10.28
CA PRO A 67 8.89 5.71 10.74
C PRO A 67 8.95 7.25 10.63
N GLY A 68 10.15 7.82 10.48
CA GLY A 68 10.36 9.24 10.22
C GLY A 68 10.14 9.65 8.77
N MET A 69 10.11 8.70 7.84
CA MET A 69 9.89 8.95 6.42
C MET A 69 8.46 9.40 6.16
N ARG A 70 8.31 10.55 5.48
CA ARG A 70 7.00 11.10 5.12
C ARG A 70 6.73 10.96 3.63
N TRP A 71 5.69 10.22 3.29
CA TRP A 71 5.17 10.06 1.94
C TRP A 71 4.12 11.13 1.65
N THR A 72 4.36 11.98 0.64
CA THR A 72 3.56 13.19 0.40
C THR A 72 2.45 13.02 -0.62
N GLY A 73 2.56 12.06 -1.54
CA GLY A 73 1.55 11.81 -2.56
C GLY A 73 2.02 10.79 -3.60
N LEU A 74 1.08 10.38 -4.46
CA LEU A 74 1.29 9.50 -5.61
C LEU A 74 0.47 10.03 -6.78
N GLU A 75 1.10 10.18 -7.96
CA GLU A 75 0.49 10.69 -9.20
C GLU A 75 0.29 9.52 -10.19
#